data_AF-A0A0U5BM05-F1
#
_entry.id   AF-A0A0U5BM05-F1
#
_cell.length_a   1.000
_cell.length_b   1.000
_cell.length_c   1.000
_cell.angle_alpha   90.00
_cell.angle_beta   90.00
_cell.angle_gamma   90.00
#
_symmetry.space_group_name_H-M   'P 1'
#
loop_
_entity.id
_entity.type
_entity.pdbx_description
1 polymer ?
#
loop_
_entity_poly.entity_id
_entity_poly.type
_entity_poly.pdbx_seq_one_letter_code
_entity_poly.pdbx_strand_id
1 'polypeptide(L)'
;NNGYATLLYLLQEPENAPLLEQDIQQMFWTVHAFVDAFMGILVEYAPTDATDPESWTTKWDRWVNDDYYRSYIVNLGKLGLKIPDSIFKRARERIAADYHHKVAVGVWASWPFHYYKYGNLEQKDYD
;
A
#
# COMPACT_ATOMS: atom_id res chain seq x y z
N ASN A 1 -15.77 -10.80 5.90
CA ASN A 1 -15.36 -12.04 6.63
C ASN A 1 -14.91 -13.18 5.71
N ASN A 2 -14.88 -13.00 4.38
CA ASN A 2 -14.59 -14.10 3.44
C ASN A 2 -13.09 -14.44 3.38
N GLY A 3 -12.18 -13.44 3.35
CA GLY A 3 -10.75 -13.71 3.24
C GLY A 3 -10.18 -14.52 4.41
N TYR A 4 -10.59 -14.20 5.64
CA TYR A 4 -10.19 -14.97 6.82
C TYR A 4 -10.76 -16.40 6.80
N ALA A 5 -12.01 -16.58 6.38
CA ALA A 5 -12.61 -17.92 6.22
C ALA A 5 -11.88 -18.76 5.16
N THR A 6 -11.48 -18.14 4.03
CA THR A 6 -10.67 -18.81 3.00
C THR A 6 -9.33 -19.28 3.57
N LEU A 7 -8.63 -18.45 4.35
CA LEU A 7 -7.37 -18.84 4.99
C LEU A 7 -7.57 -20.04 5.93
N LEU A 8 -8.59 -20.00 6.79
CA LEU A 8 -8.88 -21.11 7.71
C LEU A 8 -9.22 -22.41 6.97
N TYR A 9 -9.94 -22.32 5.85
CA TYR A 9 -10.26 -23.48 5.03
C TYR A 9 -9.00 -24.07 4.39
N LEU A 10 -8.15 -23.24 3.79
CA LEU A 10 -6.93 -23.72 3.13
C LEU A 10 -5.90 -24.28 4.11
N LEU A 11 -5.85 -23.76 5.34
CA LEU A 11 -4.97 -24.25 6.39
C LEU A 11 -5.41 -25.58 7.02
N GLN A 12 -6.54 -26.16 6.59
CA GLN A 12 -6.88 -27.54 6.94
C GLN A 12 -5.88 -28.54 6.34
N GLU A 13 -5.26 -28.18 5.22
CA GLU A 13 -4.19 -28.95 4.57
C GLU A 13 -2.82 -28.30 4.89
N PRO A 14 -1.96 -28.92 5.72
CA PRO A 14 -0.70 -28.30 6.16
C PRO A 14 0.27 -27.94 5.03
N GLU A 15 0.19 -28.66 3.91
CA GLU A 15 1.01 -28.45 2.72
C GLU A 15 0.75 -27.08 2.06
N ASN A 16 -0.40 -26.46 2.34
CA ASN A 16 -0.75 -25.14 1.80
C ASN A 16 -0.03 -23.98 2.49
N ALA A 17 0.48 -24.18 3.71
CA ALA A 17 1.12 -23.10 4.47
C ALA A 17 2.25 -22.39 3.70
N PRO A 18 3.26 -23.09 3.13
CA PRO A 18 4.32 -22.42 2.36
C PRO A 18 3.79 -21.73 1.09
N LEU A 19 2.75 -22.28 0.45
CA LEU A 19 2.13 -21.67 -0.74
C LEU A 19 1.43 -20.37 -0.37
N LEU A 20 0.68 -20.37 0.74
CA LEU A 20 0.00 -19.19 1.26
C LEU A 20 1.00 -18.10 1.69
N GLU A 21 2.10 -18.47 2.33
CA GLU A 21 3.16 -17.53 2.70
C GLU A 21 3.73 -16.82 1.47
N GLN A 22 3.95 -17.55 0.38
CA GLN A 22 4.41 -16.98 -0.89
C GLN A 22 3.34 -16.09 -1.54
N ASP A 23 2.10 -16.58 -1.62
CA ASP A 23 1.00 -15.86 -2.28
C ASP A 23 0.65 -14.55 -1.56
N ILE A 24 0.66 -14.54 -0.22
CA ILE A 24 0.43 -13.32 0.56
C ILE A 24 1.54 -12.29 0.30
N GLN A 25 2.81 -12.72 0.22
CA GLN A 25 3.92 -11.84 -0.11
C GLN A 25 3.77 -11.26 -1.52
N GLN A 26 3.48 -12.09 -2.51
CA GLN A 26 3.32 -11.66 -3.89
C GLN A 26 2.12 -10.70 -4.05
N MET A 27 1.00 -11.04 -3.41
CA MET A 27 -0.20 -10.21 -3.41
C MET A 27 0.07 -8.85 -2.77
N PHE A 28 0.68 -8.83 -1.57
CA PHE A 28 1.05 -7.58 -0.91
C PHE A 28 1.96 -6.73 -1.80
N TRP A 29 3.01 -7.32 -2.39
CA TRP A 29 3.94 -6.57 -3.24
C TRP A 29 3.27 -5.98 -4.48
N THR A 30 2.38 -6.76 -5.10
CA THR A 30 1.62 -6.34 -6.28
C THR A 30 0.70 -5.17 -5.95
N VAL A 31 0.00 -5.25 -4.81
CA VAL A 31 -0.90 -4.19 -4.34
C VAL A 31 -0.10 -2.95 -3.95
N HIS A 32 0.94 -3.08 -3.13
CA HIS A 32 1.86 -2.00 -2.74
C HIS A 32 2.40 -1.23 -3.95
N ALA A 33 2.88 -1.97 -4.96
CA ALA A 33 3.51 -1.37 -6.14
C ALA A 33 2.54 -0.57 -7.02
N PHE A 34 1.23 -0.69 -6.86
CA PHE A 34 0.27 0.11 -7.61
C PHE A 34 -0.52 1.04 -6.70
N VAL A 35 -1.16 0.49 -5.68
CA VAL A 35 -2.10 1.20 -4.81
C VAL A 35 -1.39 2.30 -4.03
N ASP A 36 -0.16 2.09 -3.56
CA ASP A 36 0.49 3.13 -2.77
C ASP A 36 0.90 4.34 -3.61
N ALA A 37 1.33 4.11 -4.86
CA ALA A 37 1.58 5.20 -5.79
C ALA A 37 0.29 5.95 -6.12
N PHE A 38 -0.78 5.21 -6.41
CA PHE A 38 -2.08 5.78 -6.75
C PHE A 38 -2.70 6.55 -5.58
N MET A 39 -2.69 5.98 -4.39
CA MET A 39 -3.21 6.62 -3.17
C MET A 39 -2.35 7.82 -2.76
N GLY A 40 -1.02 7.74 -2.90
CA GLY A 40 -0.16 8.90 -2.66
C GLY A 40 -0.52 10.08 -3.56
N ILE A 41 -0.78 9.82 -4.85
CA ILE A 41 -1.26 10.85 -5.78
C ILE A 41 -2.62 11.41 -5.35
N LEU A 42 -3.58 10.54 -5.00
CA LEU A 42 -4.91 10.98 -4.60
C LEU A 42 -4.94 11.74 -3.28
N VAL A 43 -4.06 11.40 -2.33
CA VAL A 43 -4.01 12.05 -1.02
C VAL A 43 -3.31 13.40 -1.12
N GLU A 44 -2.22 13.50 -1.90
CA GLU A 44 -1.36 14.69 -1.85
C GLU A 44 -1.55 15.65 -3.03
N TYR A 45 -2.09 15.19 -4.16
CA TYR A 45 -2.14 15.99 -5.39
C TYR A 45 -3.55 16.19 -5.97
N ALA A 46 -4.53 15.39 -5.55
CA ALA A 46 -5.92 15.53 -5.97
C ALA A 46 -6.75 16.53 -5.13
N PRO A 47 -6.52 16.71 -3.82
CA PRO A 47 -7.33 17.63 -3.02
C PRO A 47 -7.03 19.09 -3.36
N THR A 48 -8.07 19.88 -3.60
CA THR A 48 -7.97 21.36 -3.71
C THR A 48 -8.13 22.06 -2.35
N ASP A 49 -8.62 21.33 -1.35
CA ASP A 49 -8.89 21.79 0.01
C ASP A 49 -8.12 20.91 1.02
N ALA A 50 -7.26 21.55 1.82
CA ALA A 50 -6.35 20.90 2.78
C ALA A 50 -7.03 20.47 4.09
N THR A 51 -8.30 20.04 4.04
CA THR A 51 -9.05 19.59 5.22
C THR A 51 -8.40 18.40 5.93
N ASP A 52 -7.67 17.56 5.19
CA ASP A 52 -6.84 16.49 5.70
C ASP A 52 -5.39 16.69 5.19
N PRO A 53 -4.54 17.42 5.92
CA PRO A 53 -3.18 17.76 5.48
C PRO A 53 -2.19 16.62 5.71
N GLU A 54 -2.64 15.43 6.14
CA GLU A 54 -1.76 14.34 6.48
C GLU A 54 -1.18 13.70 5.22
N SER A 55 0.15 13.63 5.14
CA SER A 55 0.85 13.01 4.01
C SER A 55 0.50 11.53 3.87
N TRP A 56 0.65 11.02 2.64
CA TRP A 56 0.47 9.61 2.36
C TRP A 56 1.40 8.74 3.19
N THR A 57 2.63 9.19 3.43
CA THR A 57 3.60 8.46 4.26
C THR A 57 3.07 8.21 5.67
N THR A 58 2.45 9.22 6.30
CA THR A 58 1.86 9.08 7.64
C THR A 58 0.61 8.19 7.60
N LYS A 59 -0.24 8.34 6.58
CA LYS A 59 -1.39 7.45 6.38
C LYS A 59 -0.96 6.00 6.16
N TRP A 60 0.12 5.77 5.43
CA TRP A 60 0.68 4.45 5.15
C TRP A 60 1.14 3.78 6.44
N ASP A 61 1.84 4.51 7.32
CA ASP A 61 2.25 3.98 8.63
C ASP A 61 1.03 3.53 9.45
N ARG A 62 -0.04 4.32 9.47
CA ARG A 62 -1.27 3.95 10.17
C ARG A 62 -1.97 2.75 9.51
N TRP A 63 -2.28 2.84 8.22
CA TRP A 63 -3.16 1.87 7.56
C TRP A 63 -2.44 0.57 7.19
N VAL A 64 -1.21 0.66 6.70
CA VAL A 64 -0.48 -0.51 6.20
C VAL A 64 0.40 -1.10 7.29
N ASN A 65 1.18 -0.28 8.00
CA ASN A 65 2.07 -0.80 9.02
C ASN A 65 1.30 -1.21 10.29
N ASP A 66 0.46 -0.33 10.83
CA ASP A 66 -0.20 -0.59 12.11
C ASP A 66 -1.46 -1.44 11.96
N ASP A 67 -2.38 -1.05 11.08
CA ASP A 67 -3.67 -1.75 10.94
C ASP A 67 -3.55 -3.06 10.16
N TYR A 68 -2.81 -3.09 9.05
CA TYR A 68 -2.68 -4.32 8.25
C TYR A 68 -1.53 -5.22 8.72
N TYR A 69 -0.29 -4.73 8.75
CA TYR A 69 0.85 -5.59 9.06
C TYR A 69 0.85 -6.04 10.54
N ARG A 70 0.90 -5.09 11.48
CA ARG A 70 0.99 -5.42 12.92
C ARG A 70 -0.27 -6.09 13.44
N SER A 71 -1.45 -5.63 13.02
CA SER A 71 -2.71 -6.11 13.60
C SER A 71 -3.32 -7.30 12.87
N TYR A 72 -3.10 -7.46 11.56
CA TYR A 72 -3.63 -8.60 10.81
C TYR A 72 -2.55 -9.64 10.48
N ILE A 73 -1.48 -9.26 9.77
CA ILE A 73 -0.47 -10.21 9.27
C ILE A 73 0.29 -10.90 10.40
N VAL A 74 0.77 -10.17 11.41
CA VAL A 74 1.47 -10.78 12.56
C VAL A 74 0.57 -11.79 13.29
N ASN A 75 -0.73 -11.52 13.36
CA ASN A 75 -1.69 -12.43 14.00
C ASN A 75 -1.90 -13.73 13.20
N LEU A 76 -1.64 -13.75 11.89
CA LEU A 76 -1.65 -14.99 11.10
C LEU A 76 -0.56 -15.97 11.55
N GLY A 77 0.48 -15.51 12.24
CA GLY A 77 1.48 -16.38 12.87
C GLY A 77 0.90 -17.36 13.89
N LYS A 78 -0.23 -17.01 14.53
CA LYS A 78 -0.97 -17.92 15.42
C LYS A 78 -1.59 -19.10 14.68
N LEU A 79 -1.73 -19.00 13.36
CA LEU A 79 -2.25 -20.04 12.47
C LEU A 79 -1.13 -20.86 11.81
N GLY A 80 0.14 -20.62 12.20
CA GLY A 80 1.31 -21.35 11.68
C GLY A 80 1.99 -20.72 10.47
N LEU A 81 1.50 -19.59 9.97
CA LEU A 81 2.08 -18.87 8.83
C LEU A 81 3.30 -18.02 9.23
N LYS A 82 4.35 -18.04 8.42
CA LYS A 82 5.62 -17.33 8.63
C LYS A 82 5.88 -16.33 7.52
N ILE A 83 5.19 -15.20 7.57
CA ILE A 83 5.37 -14.11 6.60
C ILE A 83 6.54 -13.22 7.07
N PRO A 84 7.57 -12.99 6.24
CA PRO A 84 8.73 -12.20 6.65
C PRO A 84 8.38 -10.71 6.76
N ASP A 85 8.90 -10.06 7.80
CA ASP A 85 8.70 -8.62 8.04
C ASP A 85 9.41 -7.73 7.00
N SER A 86 10.46 -8.26 6.39
CA SER A 86 11.32 -7.57 5.43
C SER A 86 10.55 -7.04 4.23
N ILE A 87 9.45 -7.69 3.82
CA ILE A 87 8.65 -7.24 2.69
C ILE A 87 7.93 -5.91 2.99
N PHE A 88 7.40 -5.76 4.21
CA PHE A 88 6.73 -4.55 4.67
C PHE A 88 7.73 -3.42 4.91
N LYS A 89 8.90 -3.73 5.49
CA LYS A 89 9.99 -2.76 5.65
C LYS A 89 10.46 -2.22 4.31
N ARG A 90 10.70 -3.11 3.35
CA ARG A 90 11.10 -2.73 1.98
C ARG A 90 10.03 -1.89 1.27
N ALA A 91 8.75 -2.21 1.46
CA ALA A 91 7.65 -1.39 0.96
C ALA A 91 7.69 0.01 1.57
N ARG A 92 7.84 0.11 2.89
CA ARG A 92 7.96 1.39 3.60
C ARG A 92 9.18 2.21 3.17
N GLU A 93 10.31 1.56 2.93
CA GLU A 93 11.54 2.20 2.41
C GLU A 93 11.30 2.82 1.03
N ARG A 94 10.51 2.17 0.16
CA ARG A 94 10.13 2.77 -1.13
C ARG A 94 9.29 4.03 -0.94
N ILE A 95 8.31 4.00 -0.04
CA ILE A 95 7.49 5.19 0.28
C ILE A 95 8.36 6.31 0.85
N ALA A 96 9.28 5.98 1.77
CA ALA A 96 10.24 6.94 2.33
C ALA A 96 11.19 7.52 1.28
N ALA A 97 11.47 6.77 0.20
CA ALA A 97 12.33 7.18 -0.91
C ALA A 97 11.52 7.83 -2.05
N ASP A 98 10.44 8.53 -1.72
CA ASP A 98 9.63 9.34 -2.64
C ASP A 98 9.00 8.57 -3.80
N TYR A 99 8.66 7.29 -3.58
CA TYR A 99 8.16 6.44 -4.65
C TYR A 99 6.91 7.01 -5.33
N HIS A 100 5.90 7.44 -4.57
CA HIS A 100 4.65 7.99 -5.12
C HIS A 100 4.86 9.35 -5.79
N HIS A 101 5.74 10.21 -5.26
CA HIS A 101 6.10 11.48 -5.90
C HIS A 101 6.75 11.26 -7.27
N LYS A 102 7.68 10.30 -7.39
CA LYS A 102 8.30 9.94 -8.68
C LYS A 102 7.28 9.42 -9.69
N VAL A 103 6.32 8.62 -9.24
CA VAL A 103 5.22 8.16 -10.09
C VAL A 103 4.31 9.33 -10.48
N ALA A 104 4.02 10.26 -9.57
CA ALA A 104 3.22 11.45 -9.86
C ALA A 104 3.82 12.27 -11.01
N VAL A 105 5.14 12.50 -11.02
CA VAL A 105 5.80 13.18 -12.16
C VAL A 105 5.54 12.46 -13.48
N GLY A 106 5.62 11.13 -13.51
CA GLY A 106 5.31 10.32 -14.68
C GLY A 106 3.85 10.44 -15.13
N VAL A 107 2.92 10.41 -14.17
CA VAL A 107 1.47 10.54 -14.42
C VAL A 107 1.12 11.93 -14.97
N TRP A 108 1.70 13.01 -14.42
CA TRP A 108 1.52 14.34 -14.99
C TRP A 108 2.18 14.46 -16.36
N ALA A 109 3.36 13.89 -16.57
CA ALA A 109 4.02 13.90 -17.89
C ALA A 109 3.22 13.15 -18.96
N SER A 110 2.47 12.11 -18.59
CA SER A 110 1.62 11.34 -19.49
C SER A 110 0.17 11.85 -19.58
N TRP A 111 -0.11 13.07 -19.11
CA TRP A 111 -1.45 13.67 -19.13
C TRP A 111 -2.22 13.58 -20.46
N PRO A 112 -1.59 13.65 -21.67
CA PRO A 112 -2.34 13.58 -22.92
C PRO A 112 -3.02 12.22 -23.15
N PHE A 113 -2.62 11.18 -22.41
CA PHE A 113 -3.18 9.83 -22.50
C PHE A 113 -4.30 9.55 -21.49
N HIS A 114 -4.67 10.53 -20.67
CA HIS A 114 -5.59 10.36 -19.56
C HIS A 114 -6.98 10.94 -19.89
N TYR A 115 -8.04 10.30 -19.37
CA TYR A 115 -9.43 10.73 -19.56
C TYR A 115 -9.92 11.70 -18.47
N TYR A 116 -9.04 12.13 -17.57
CA TYR A 116 -9.32 13.03 -16.45
C TYR A 116 -8.31 14.17 -16.40
N LYS A 117 -8.71 15.29 -15.81
CA LYS A 117 -7.89 16.49 -15.70
C LYS A 117 -7.20 16.53 -14.33
N TYR A 118 -5.94 16.96 -14.33
CA TYR A 118 -5.16 17.22 -13.13
C TYR A 118 -5.33 18.67 -12.67
N GLY A 119 -5.31 18.89 -11.36
CA GLY A 119 -5.07 20.21 -10.78
C GLY A 119 -3.63 20.65 -11.03
N ASN A 120 -3.41 21.96 -11.01
CA ASN A 120 -2.06 22.52 -10.93
C ASN A 120 -1.69 22.66 -9.46
N LEU A 121 -0.43 22.42 -9.12
CA LEU A 121 0.11 22.74 -7.80
C LEU A 121 0.21 24.27 -7.64
N GLU A 122 -0.25 24.77 -6.52
CA GLU A 122 -0.13 26.16 -6.07
C GLU A 122 1.03 26.30 -5.08
N GLN A 123 1.44 27.53 -4.77
CA GLN A 123 2.57 27.75 -3.84
C GLN A 123 2.37 27.07 -2.48
N LYS A 124 1.14 27.08 -1.97
CA LYS A 124 0.76 26.45 -0.69
C LYS A 124 1.02 24.95 -0.63
N ASP A 125 1.09 24.27 -1.78
CA ASP A 125 1.27 22.82 -1.85
C ASP A 125 2.76 22.43 -1.74
N TYR A 126 3.67 23.40 -1.78
CA TYR A 126 5.11 23.21 -1.61
C TYR A 126 5.61 23.58 -0.21
N ASP A 127 4.77 24.24 0.59
CA ASP A 127 5.07 24.71 1.94
C ASP A 127 4.81 23.60 2.99
#